data_AF-A0A429B240-F1
#
_entry.id   AF-A0A429B240-F1
#
_cell.length_a   1.000
_cell.length_b   1.000
_cell.length_c   1.000
_cell.angle_alpha   90.00
_cell.angle_beta   90.00
_cell.angle_gamma   90.00
#
_symmetry.space_group_name_H-M   'P 1'
#
loop_
_entity.id
_entity.type
_entity.pdbx_description
1 polymer ?
#
loop_
_entity_poly.entity_id
_entity_poly.type
_entity_poly.pdbx_seq_one_letter_code
_entity_poly.pdbx_strand_id
1 'polypeptide(L)'
;MEAAQMSILHQVTYGWQRLATGPAFGPTASTLAPDELRRLHRRVEHWLRTDPGGSCEVSHFYGVFGRHAVLVRREQPHGGHSALARLLVSAPALLTPRLALEVRDWQWLGVQGERLLPLTRRGIEPYRVGLAAESRSPEALAQLVPLLSHVLAGEEDLIELPPSECAYPLLWGLDAIVGGLVSDEPVRTDRPPAFETFDDRARPPGHPGLFIRFSERAGTLAAHPVYDSVAGRLVADYARRANGAPMPSSPPARPAAPAPAGPLVPCPICAATLTWDERELYRYDRGEGAYVTLTIPDSASPAQRAVLRRTAFVRCAGPEEAGPGAAHYLPLAYGQHGTPSVYGFVGATNSGKTHLLISMIAQLEKHGLGPGLSHQAISLAGHQSLVDEQVSPFLNDSRVVEHTRPGAVGLVDIFMVREAGGGGRPVALFDVAGGDLLEIESARRFLDVADGLIFVVNAADLGRDELGDRTFATVLELLQASGRLAELSTAIVLGKADLLRFEDPIASWLRQPDRVLDPDSSLRESADVYAYLQARHADAWTRPYRECRRATFHVASAAGSDTVADKTFVRGVRPCRVLNPLIALMAMTGVLTSPEARRIGI
;
A
#
# COMPACT_ATOMS: atom_id res chain seq x y z
N MET A 1 4.04 -34.86 -30.00
CA MET A 1 2.82 -34.28 -30.62
C MET A 1 1.79 -33.83 -29.56
N GLU A 2 1.64 -34.52 -28.42
CA GLU A 2 0.76 -34.12 -27.31
C GLU A 2 1.08 -32.75 -26.68
N ALA A 3 2.36 -32.35 -26.58
CA ALA A 3 2.74 -31.08 -25.94
C ALA A 3 2.33 -29.81 -26.74
N ALA A 4 2.12 -29.92 -28.06
CA ALA A 4 1.73 -28.78 -28.90
C ALA A 4 0.23 -28.47 -28.81
N GLN A 5 -0.58 -29.44 -28.37
CA GLN A 5 -2.03 -29.29 -28.21
C GLN A 5 -2.40 -28.52 -26.91
N MET A 6 -1.47 -28.38 -25.97
CA MET A 6 -1.71 -27.78 -24.65
C MET A 6 -1.70 -26.24 -24.62
N SER A 7 -1.42 -25.57 -25.75
CA SER A 7 -1.31 -24.10 -25.82
C SER A 7 -2.50 -23.43 -26.51
N ILE A 8 -3.56 -24.19 -26.79
CA ILE A 8 -4.70 -23.75 -27.59
C ILE A 8 -5.97 -23.70 -26.72
N LEU A 9 -6.75 -22.64 -26.86
CA LEU A 9 -8.11 -22.55 -26.33
C LEU A 9 -9.10 -22.92 -27.43
N HIS A 10 -9.86 -23.97 -27.19
CA HIS A 10 -10.92 -24.38 -28.06
C HIS A 10 -12.18 -23.58 -27.77
N GLN A 11 -12.86 -23.19 -28.84
CA GLN A 11 -14.17 -22.57 -28.80
C GLN A 11 -15.26 -23.58 -29.13
N VAL A 12 -16.38 -23.49 -28.43
CA VAL A 12 -17.63 -24.17 -28.76
C VAL A 12 -18.79 -23.20 -28.62
N THR A 13 -19.63 -23.13 -29.64
CA THR A 13 -20.90 -22.40 -29.57
C THR A 13 -22.03 -23.41 -29.49
N TYR A 14 -22.96 -23.17 -28.59
CA TYR A 14 -24.21 -23.89 -28.46
C TYR A 14 -25.35 -22.95 -28.79
N GLY A 15 -26.31 -23.48 -29.54
CA GLY A 15 -27.58 -22.84 -29.79
C GLY A 15 -28.70 -23.68 -29.22
N TRP A 16 -29.78 -23.01 -28.85
CA TRP A 16 -31.02 -23.68 -28.55
C TRP A 16 -31.56 -24.38 -29.80
N GLN A 17 -31.85 -25.67 -29.68
CA GLN A 17 -32.38 -26.49 -30.76
C GLN A 17 -33.63 -27.23 -30.26
N ARG A 18 -34.65 -27.33 -31.12
CA ARG A 18 -35.84 -28.12 -30.83
C ARG A 18 -35.61 -29.54 -31.35
N LEU A 19 -35.30 -30.48 -30.44
CA LEU A 19 -35.15 -31.89 -30.79
C LEU A 19 -36.50 -32.63 -30.63
N ALA A 20 -36.60 -33.83 -31.22
CA ALA A 20 -37.78 -34.69 -31.07
C ALA A 20 -38.06 -35.08 -29.62
N THR A 21 -37.03 -35.09 -28.75
CA THR A 21 -37.12 -35.37 -27.31
C THR A 21 -37.44 -34.14 -26.47
N GLY A 22 -37.64 -32.98 -27.10
CA GLY A 22 -37.85 -31.69 -26.44
C GLY A 22 -36.76 -30.67 -26.77
N PRO A 23 -36.90 -29.44 -26.27
CA PRO A 23 -35.90 -28.40 -26.44
C PRO A 23 -34.60 -28.76 -25.71
N ALA A 24 -33.47 -28.63 -26.40
CA ALA A 24 -32.15 -28.91 -25.85
C ALA A 24 -31.10 -27.96 -26.45
N PHE A 25 -30.03 -27.73 -25.70
CA PHE A 25 -28.86 -27.05 -26.23
C PHE A 25 -28.00 -28.03 -27.04
N GLY A 26 -27.78 -27.72 -28.31
CA GLY A 26 -26.91 -28.47 -29.20
C GLY A 26 -25.70 -27.63 -29.63
N PRO A 27 -24.52 -28.24 -29.84
CA PRO A 27 -23.38 -27.50 -30.38
C PRO A 27 -23.69 -27.07 -31.82
N THR A 28 -23.56 -25.79 -32.11
CA THR A 28 -23.74 -25.21 -33.46
C THR A 28 -22.42 -25.05 -34.19
N ALA A 29 -21.33 -24.83 -33.46
CA ALA A 29 -19.98 -24.78 -34.01
C ALA A 29 -18.96 -25.21 -32.95
N SER A 30 -17.87 -25.86 -33.38
CA SER A 30 -16.81 -26.28 -32.47
C SER A 30 -15.46 -26.35 -33.16
N THR A 31 -14.41 -26.06 -32.40
CA THR A 31 -13.01 -26.30 -32.77
C THR A 31 -12.46 -27.61 -32.16
N LEU A 32 -13.27 -28.34 -31.38
CA LEU A 32 -12.91 -29.64 -30.81
C LEU A 32 -13.20 -30.77 -31.80
N ALA A 33 -12.49 -31.89 -31.65
CA ALA A 33 -12.84 -33.11 -32.35
C ALA A 33 -14.24 -33.59 -31.91
N PRO A 34 -15.05 -34.21 -32.80
CA PRO A 34 -16.42 -34.62 -32.47
C PRO A 34 -16.55 -35.51 -31.22
N ASP A 35 -15.60 -36.40 -30.97
CA ASP A 35 -15.60 -37.26 -29.77
C ASP A 35 -15.34 -36.49 -28.47
N GLU A 36 -14.42 -35.52 -28.53
CA GLU A 36 -14.13 -34.64 -27.40
C GLU A 36 -15.30 -33.72 -27.11
N LEU A 37 -15.92 -33.17 -28.16
CA LEU A 37 -17.14 -32.37 -28.05
C LEU A 37 -18.28 -33.14 -27.40
N ARG A 38 -18.50 -34.41 -27.78
CA ARG A 38 -19.52 -35.27 -27.13
C ARG A 38 -19.22 -35.53 -25.66
N ARG A 39 -17.94 -35.78 -25.31
CA ARG A 39 -17.52 -35.98 -23.91
C ARG A 39 -17.67 -34.70 -23.09
N LEU A 40 -17.26 -33.56 -23.63
CA LEU A 40 -17.42 -32.26 -23.01
C LEU A 40 -18.90 -31.95 -22.79
N HIS A 41 -19.73 -32.06 -23.84
CA HIS A 41 -21.15 -31.74 -23.78
C HIS A 41 -21.84 -32.47 -22.62
N ARG A 42 -21.65 -33.78 -22.47
CA ARG A 42 -22.22 -34.56 -21.34
C ARG A 42 -21.79 -34.06 -19.97
N ARG A 43 -20.59 -33.48 -19.85
CA ARG A 43 -20.11 -32.91 -18.59
C ARG A 43 -20.75 -31.56 -18.32
N VAL A 44 -20.82 -30.70 -19.34
CA VAL A 44 -21.26 -29.31 -19.16
C VAL A 44 -22.76 -29.09 -19.34
N GLU A 45 -23.50 -30.10 -19.83
CA GLU A 45 -24.91 -30.00 -20.25
C GLU A 45 -25.78 -29.32 -19.19
N HIS A 46 -25.53 -29.61 -17.92
CA HIS A 46 -26.29 -29.00 -16.83
C HIS A 46 -26.12 -27.48 -16.76
N TRP A 47 -24.91 -26.96 -16.97
CA TRP A 47 -24.63 -25.51 -17.01
C TRP A 47 -25.02 -24.85 -18.33
N LEU A 48 -25.36 -25.64 -19.34
CA LEU A 48 -25.98 -25.14 -20.57
C LEU A 48 -27.49 -24.96 -20.44
N ARG A 49 -28.14 -25.66 -19.49
CA ARG A 49 -29.59 -25.57 -19.29
C ARG A 49 -29.96 -24.24 -18.64
N THR A 50 -30.99 -23.61 -19.19
CA THR A 50 -31.76 -22.54 -18.54
C THR A 50 -33.02 -23.17 -17.96
N ASP A 51 -33.49 -22.70 -16.80
CA ASP A 51 -34.81 -23.11 -16.31
C ASP A 51 -35.90 -22.73 -17.35
N PRO A 52 -37.06 -23.40 -17.38
CA PRO A 52 -38.12 -23.10 -18.36
C PRO A 52 -38.60 -21.64 -18.33
N GLY A 53 -38.42 -20.95 -17.19
CA GLY A 53 -38.69 -19.53 -17.02
C GLY A 53 -37.56 -18.59 -17.48
N GLY A 54 -36.34 -19.13 -17.70
CA GLY A 54 -35.15 -18.49 -18.27
C GLY A 54 -34.83 -17.08 -17.74
N SER A 55 -33.87 -16.94 -16.83
CA SER A 55 -33.36 -15.62 -16.44
C SER A 55 -32.79 -14.85 -17.64
N CYS A 56 -33.16 -13.58 -17.76
CA CYS A 56 -32.59 -12.65 -18.74
C CYS A 56 -31.12 -12.31 -18.45
N GLU A 57 -30.55 -12.74 -17.32
CA GLU A 57 -29.23 -12.32 -16.88
C GLU A 57 -28.10 -13.17 -17.46
N VAL A 58 -27.04 -12.47 -17.88
CA VAL A 58 -25.81 -13.08 -18.37
C VAL A 58 -25.08 -13.71 -17.18
N SER A 59 -24.75 -14.99 -17.30
CA SER A 59 -24.05 -15.75 -16.27
C SER A 59 -22.81 -16.42 -16.83
N HIS A 60 -21.77 -16.46 -16.00
CA HIS A 60 -20.49 -17.07 -16.31
C HIS A 60 -20.23 -18.21 -15.34
N PHE A 61 -19.99 -19.39 -15.89
CA PHE A 61 -19.59 -20.57 -15.14
C PHE A 61 -18.16 -20.94 -15.48
N TYR A 62 -17.34 -21.21 -14.47
CA TYR A 62 -16.02 -21.78 -14.62
C TYR A 62 -15.90 -23.06 -13.78
N GLY A 63 -15.31 -24.11 -14.36
CA GLY A 63 -15.01 -25.34 -13.62
C GLY A 63 -13.96 -26.23 -14.28
N VAL A 64 -13.33 -27.06 -13.46
CA VAL A 64 -12.31 -28.03 -13.89
C VAL A 64 -12.88 -29.45 -13.85
N PHE A 65 -12.87 -30.13 -14.99
CA PHE A 65 -13.32 -31.51 -15.15
C PHE A 65 -12.16 -32.40 -15.60
N GLY A 66 -11.40 -32.92 -14.63
CA GLY A 66 -10.20 -33.72 -14.90
C GLY A 66 -9.15 -32.88 -15.64
N ARG A 67 -8.85 -33.22 -16.90
CA ARG A 67 -7.82 -32.53 -17.71
C ARG A 67 -8.30 -31.26 -18.42
N HIS A 68 -9.57 -30.89 -18.29
CA HIS A 68 -10.15 -29.74 -19.00
C HIS A 68 -10.71 -28.72 -18.01
N ALA A 69 -10.29 -27.47 -18.14
CA ALA A 69 -11.00 -26.33 -17.61
C ALA A 69 -12.00 -25.83 -18.66
N VAL A 70 -13.17 -25.41 -18.21
CA VAL A 70 -14.25 -24.92 -19.05
C VAL A 70 -14.78 -23.62 -18.49
N LEU A 71 -14.88 -22.62 -19.36
CA LEU A 71 -15.61 -21.38 -19.10
C LEU A 71 -16.84 -21.36 -20.01
N VAL A 72 -18.03 -21.23 -19.43
CA VAL A 72 -19.31 -21.12 -20.12
C VAL A 72 -19.82 -19.70 -19.92
N ARG A 73 -20.19 -19.02 -21.00
CA ARG A 73 -20.97 -17.78 -20.95
C ARG A 73 -22.34 -18.03 -21.57
N ARG A 74 -23.41 -17.77 -20.82
CA ARG A 74 -24.78 -17.81 -21.32
C ARG A 74 -25.21 -16.41 -21.70
N GLU A 75 -25.81 -16.28 -22.89
CA GLU A 75 -26.38 -15.05 -23.41
C GLU A 75 -27.84 -15.32 -23.76
N GLN A 76 -28.76 -14.58 -23.14
CA GLN A 76 -30.17 -14.60 -23.50
C GLN A 76 -30.51 -13.28 -24.20
N PRO A 77 -30.70 -13.27 -25.53
CA PRO A 77 -31.16 -12.09 -26.23
C PRO A 77 -32.51 -11.65 -25.67
N HIS A 78 -32.70 -10.35 -25.48
CA HIS A 78 -33.96 -9.79 -24.99
C HIS A 78 -35.14 -10.28 -25.85
N GLY A 79 -36.10 -10.97 -25.22
CA GLY A 79 -37.39 -11.31 -25.83
C GLY A 79 -37.48 -12.64 -26.58
N GLY A 80 -36.55 -13.59 -26.42
CA GLY A 80 -36.65 -14.91 -27.09
C GLY A 80 -36.16 -16.10 -26.26
N HIS A 81 -36.75 -17.28 -26.51
CA HIS A 81 -36.29 -18.58 -25.98
C HIS A 81 -34.95 -19.05 -26.57
N SER A 82 -34.31 -18.25 -27.43
CA SER A 82 -33.04 -18.58 -28.07
C SER A 82 -31.87 -18.18 -27.17
N ALA A 83 -31.65 -18.93 -26.11
CA ALA A 83 -30.43 -18.77 -25.35
C ALA A 83 -29.23 -19.31 -26.16
N LEU A 84 -28.16 -18.53 -26.24
CA LEU A 84 -26.87 -18.90 -26.82
C LEU A 84 -25.92 -19.20 -25.66
N ALA A 85 -25.14 -20.27 -25.75
CA ALA A 85 -24.04 -20.48 -24.82
C ALA A 85 -22.74 -20.59 -25.61
N ARG A 86 -21.72 -19.88 -25.16
CA ARG A 86 -20.38 -19.95 -25.73
C ARG A 86 -19.42 -20.52 -24.69
N LEU A 87 -18.49 -21.35 -25.14
CA LEU A 87 -17.54 -22.03 -24.27
C LEU A 87 -16.11 -21.82 -24.74
N LEU A 88 -15.23 -21.63 -23.76
CA LEU A 88 -13.79 -21.77 -23.91
C LEU A 88 -13.35 -23.02 -23.14
N VAL A 89 -12.54 -23.84 -23.80
CA VAL A 89 -12.10 -25.14 -23.28
C VAL A 89 -10.60 -25.27 -23.49
N SER A 90 -9.86 -25.56 -22.43
CA SER A 90 -8.43 -25.87 -22.52
C SER A 90 -7.95 -26.65 -21.30
N ALA A 91 -6.65 -26.89 -21.20
CA ALA A 91 -6.04 -27.41 -19.98
C ALA A 91 -6.17 -26.38 -18.84
N PRO A 92 -6.34 -26.79 -17.57
CA PRO A 92 -6.44 -25.88 -16.42
C PRO A 92 -5.23 -24.95 -16.26
N ALA A 93 -4.05 -25.39 -16.69
CA ALA A 93 -2.84 -24.56 -16.69
C ALA A 93 -2.92 -23.38 -17.67
N LEU A 94 -3.72 -23.49 -18.74
CA LEU A 94 -3.91 -22.44 -19.74
C LEU A 94 -5.14 -21.59 -19.42
N LEU A 95 -6.27 -22.23 -19.15
CA LEU A 95 -7.54 -21.59 -18.79
C LEU A 95 -7.71 -21.61 -17.27
N THR A 96 -7.02 -20.70 -16.60
CA THR A 96 -7.07 -20.53 -15.13
C THR A 96 -8.36 -19.81 -14.70
N PRO A 97 -8.78 -19.92 -13.42
CA PRO A 97 -9.91 -19.17 -12.90
C PRO A 97 -9.74 -17.65 -13.10
N ARG A 98 -8.53 -17.14 -12.83
CA ARG A 98 -8.17 -15.74 -13.11
C ARG A 98 -8.37 -15.34 -14.56
N LEU A 99 -7.83 -16.11 -15.51
CA LEU A 99 -7.99 -15.79 -16.93
C LEU A 99 -9.47 -15.80 -17.32
N ALA A 100 -10.25 -16.75 -16.77
CA ALA A 100 -11.67 -16.85 -17.04
C ALA A 100 -12.47 -15.62 -16.56
N LEU A 101 -12.08 -15.03 -15.43
CA LEU A 101 -12.66 -13.78 -14.91
C LEU A 101 -12.26 -12.55 -15.75
N GLU A 102 -11.01 -12.51 -16.22
CA GLU A 102 -10.47 -11.36 -16.96
C GLU A 102 -11.01 -11.28 -18.40
N VAL A 103 -11.33 -12.40 -19.04
CA VAL A 103 -11.90 -12.42 -20.40
C VAL A 103 -13.44 -12.39 -20.41
N ARG A 104 -14.07 -11.73 -19.43
CA ARG A 104 -15.54 -11.73 -19.22
C ARG A 104 -16.36 -11.10 -20.36
N ASP A 105 -15.79 -10.16 -21.09
CA ASP A 105 -16.49 -9.43 -22.16
C ASP A 105 -16.29 -10.14 -23.50
N TRP A 106 -17.18 -11.07 -23.88
CA TRP A 106 -16.99 -11.92 -25.08
C TRP A 106 -17.41 -11.23 -26.39
N GLN A 107 -17.50 -9.90 -26.43
CA GLN A 107 -17.82 -9.17 -27.66
C GLN A 107 -16.80 -9.43 -28.79
N TRP A 108 -15.57 -9.82 -28.44
CA TRP A 108 -14.51 -10.19 -29.36
C TRP A 108 -14.64 -11.60 -29.95
N LEU A 109 -15.48 -12.48 -29.37
CA LEU A 109 -15.82 -13.79 -29.93
C LEU A 109 -16.81 -13.69 -31.11
N GLY A 110 -16.81 -12.53 -31.78
CA GLY A 110 -17.55 -12.27 -32.99
C GLY A 110 -17.11 -13.19 -34.12
N VAL A 111 -18.11 -13.71 -34.83
CA VAL A 111 -17.96 -14.60 -35.97
C VAL A 111 -17.28 -13.85 -37.12
N GLN A 112 -15.95 -13.87 -37.20
CA GLN A 112 -15.25 -13.55 -38.44
C GLN A 112 -15.49 -14.71 -39.42
N GLY A 113 -16.59 -14.62 -40.19
CA GLY A 113 -16.92 -15.54 -41.27
C GLY A 113 -17.17 -17.00 -40.83
N GLU A 114 -18.36 -17.29 -40.31
CA GLU A 114 -18.99 -18.61 -40.00
C GLU A 114 -18.17 -19.73 -39.31
N ARG A 115 -16.85 -19.61 -39.13
CA ARG A 115 -15.97 -20.67 -38.67
C ARG A 115 -15.20 -20.23 -37.44
N LEU A 116 -15.40 -20.95 -36.35
CA LEU A 116 -14.61 -20.78 -35.14
C LEU A 116 -13.16 -21.19 -35.42
N LEU A 117 -12.21 -20.38 -34.95
CA LEU A 117 -10.79 -20.70 -34.99
C LEU A 117 -10.27 -20.96 -33.58
N PRO A 118 -9.40 -21.97 -33.37
CA PRO A 118 -8.77 -22.14 -32.07
C PRO A 118 -7.97 -20.89 -31.70
N LEU A 119 -8.03 -20.49 -30.44
CA LEU A 119 -7.35 -19.29 -29.94
C LEU A 119 -6.04 -19.67 -29.26
N THR A 120 -5.11 -18.73 -29.23
CA THR A 120 -3.90 -18.83 -28.40
C THR A 120 -4.02 -17.87 -27.24
N ARG A 121 -3.25 -18.10 -26.16
CA ARG A 121 -3.19 -17.17 -25.03
C ARG A 121 -2.83 -15.73 -25.46
N ARG A 122 -1.90 -15.58 -26.42
CA ARG A 122 -1.55 -14.26 -26.98
C ARG A 122 -2.72 -13.61 -27.72
N GLY A 123 -3.55 -14.41 -28.38
CA GLY A 123 -4.70 -13.92 -29.14
C GLY A 123 -5.83 -13.37 -28.27
N ILE A 124 -5.91 -13.78 -27.01
CA ILE A 124 -6.93 -13.29 -26.05
C ILE A 124 -6.42 -12.18 -25.13
N GLU A 125 -5.12 -11.94 -25.09
CA GLU A 125 -4.47 -10.93 -24.23
C GLU A 125 -5.07 -9.52 -24.37
N PRO A 126 -5.36 -9.01 -25.59
CA PRO A 126 -5.95 -7.67 -25.75
C PRO A 126 -7.36 -7.53 -25.18
N TYR A 127 -8.03 -8.64 -24.86
CA TYR A 127 -9.41 -8.67 -24.36
C TYR A 127 -9.50 -8.92 -22.85
N ARG A 128 -8.36 -8.97 -22.15
CA ARG A 128 -8.32 -9.09 -20.69
C ARG A 128 -8.73 -7.77 -20.05
N VAL A 129 -9.67 -7.83 -19.11
CA VAL A 129 -10.07 -6.70 -18.27
C VAL A 129 -9.30 -6.75 -16.95
N GLY A 130 -8.78 -5.61 -16.52
CA GLY A 130 -8.03 -5.49 -15.27
C GLY A 130 -8.95 -5.48 -14.04
N LEU A 131 -9.08 -6.63 -13.36
CA LEU A 131 -9.88 -6.75 -12.12
C LEU A 131 -9.08 -6.50 -10.83
N ALA A 132 -7.77 -6.28 -10.95
CA ALA A 132 -6.87 -6.17 -9.79
C ALA A 132 -7.15 -4.95 -8.90
N ALA A 133 -7.56 -3.81 -9.47
CA ALA A 133 -7.93 -2.64 -8.69
C ALA A 133 -9.34 -2.79 -8.09
N GLU A 134 -10.32 -3.24 -8.89
CA GLU A 134 -11.71 -3.46 -8.46
C GLU A 134 -11.81 -4.49 -7.34
N SER A 135 -11.03 -5.58 -7.40
CA SER A 135 -11.00 -6.63 -6.37
C SER A 135 -10.45 -6.17 -5.02
N ARG A 136 -9.89 -4.96 -4.96
CA ARG A 136 -9.39 -4.31 -3.75
C ARG A 136 -10.23 -3.09 -3.36
N SER A 137 -11.40 -2.91 -3.99
CA SER A 137 -12.36 -1.92 -3.53
C SER A 137 -12.81 -2.26 -2.10
N PRO A 138 -13.17 -1.26 -1.28
CA PRO A 138 -13.67 -1.52 0.08
C PRO A 138 -14.85 -2.51 0.11
N GLU A 139 -15.72 -2.44 -0.90
CA GLU A 139 -16.87 -3.34 -1.03
C GLU A 139 -16.45 -4.79 -1.31
N ALA A 140 -15.51 -5.00 -2.24
CA ALA A 140 -14.98 -6.33 -2.53
C ALA A 140 -14.21 -6.91 -1.34
N LEU A 141 -13.39 -6.11 -0.65
CA LEU A 141 -12.62 -6.55 0.53
C LEU A 141 -13.53 -6.95 1.70
N ALA A 142 -14.62 -6.21 1.94
CA ALA A 142 -15.59 -6.52 2.99
C ALA A 142 -16.29 -7.87 2.75
N GLN A 143 -16.57 -8.23 1.50
CA GLN A 143 -17.16 -9.52 1.14
C GLN A 143 -16.12 -10.66 1.07
N LEU A 144 -14.84 -10.33 0.87
CA LEU A 144 -13.77 -11.31 0.72
C LEU A 144 -13.41 -12.00 2.03
N VAL A 145 -13.53 -11.32 3.18
CA VAL A 145 -13.25 -11.90 4.50
C VAL A 145 -14.19 -13.08 4.83
N PRO A 146 -15.53 -12.93 4.82
CA PRO A 146 -16.42 -14.05 5.11
C PRO A 146 -16.25 -15.18 4.08
N LEU A 147 -16.13 -14.85 2.79
CA LEU A 147 -15.90 -15.86 1.74
C LEU A 147 -14.62 -16.67 1.99
N LEU A 148 -13.49 -15.99 2.20
CA LEU A 148 -12.21 -16.65 2.44
C LEU A 148 -12.23 -17.48 3.73
N SER A 149 -12.92 -17.03 4.78
CA SER A 149 -13.01 -17.79 6.04
C SER A 149 -13.67 -19.16 5.85
N HIS A 150 -14.69 -19.27 4.98
CA HIS A 150 -15.33 -20.54 4.63
C HIS A 150 -14.47 -21.40 3.71
N VAL A 151 -13.79 -20.77 2.75
CA VAL A 151 -12.82 -21.46 1.88
C VAL A 151 -11.69 -22.09 2.69
N LEU A 152 -11.18 -21.39 3.70
CA LEU A 152 -10.15 -21.88 4.62
C LEU A 152 -10.66 -23.02 5.52
N ALA A 153 -11.93 -22.98 5.91
CA ALA A 153 -12.52 -24.05 6.71
C ALA A 153 -12.57 -25.37 5.93
N GLY A 154 -12.85 -25.32 4.63
CA GLY A 154 -12.87 -26.51 3.75
C GLY A 154 -13.96 -27.54 4.09
N GLU A 155 -14.90 -27.18 4.97
CA GLU A 155 -16.03 -28.00 5.41
C GLU A 155 -17.14 -28.05 4.36
N GLU A 156 -17.30 -26.98 3.58
CA GLU A 156 -18.33 -26.84 2.56
C GLU A 156 -17.73 -26.97 1.16
N ASP A 157 -18.30 -27.85 0.34
CA ASP A 157 -17.95 -27.93 -1.08
C ASP A 157 -18.71 -26.89 -1.93
N LEU A 158 -19.73 -26.24 -1.35
CA LEU A 158 -20.56 -25.21 -1.97
C LEU A 158 -20.69 -24.01 -1.04
N ILE A 159 -20.28 -22.83 -1.50
CA ILE A 159 -20.47 -21.56 -0.80
C ILE A 159 -21.41 -20.69 -1.64
N GLU A 160 -22.47 -20.18 -1.01
CA GLU A 160 -23.47 -19.35 -1.68
C GLU A 160 -23.42 -17.90 -1.21
N LEU A 161 -23.47 -16.97 -2.17
CA LEU A 161 -23.53 -15.52 -1.92
C LEU A 161 -24.72 -14.90 -2.64
N PRO A 162 -25.30 -13.80 -2.13
CA PRO A 162 -26.30 -13.05 -2.88
C PRO A 162 -25.65 -12.41 -4.12
N PRO A 163 -26.42 -12.11 -5.18
CA PRO A 163 -25.90 -11.41 -6.34
C PRO A 163 -25.25 -10.09 -5.92
N SER A 164 -24.08 -9.78 -6.49
CA SER A 164 -23.32 -8.57 -6.18
C SER A 164 -22.65 -8.02 -7.43
N GLU A 165 -22.63 -6.70 -7.56
CA GLU A 165 -21.84 -6.01 -8.60
C GLU A 165 -20.34 -6.32 -8.47
N CYS A 166 -19.89 -6.68 -7.27
CA CYS A 166 -18.52 -7.09 -6.97
C CYS A 166 -18.24 -8.58 -7.24
N ALA A 167 -19.15 -9.38 -7.82
CA ALA A 167 -18.94 -10.83 -7.98
C ALA A 167 -17.62 -11.20 -8.69
N TYR A 168 -17.29 -10.53 -9.81
CA TYR A 168 -16.03 -10.78 -10.53
C TYR A 168 -14.80 -10.29 -9.75
N PRO A 169 -14.75 -9.03 -9.27
CA PRO A 169 -13.71 -8.55 -8.37
C PRO A 169 -13.47 -9.49 -7.17
N LEU A 170 -14.53 -9.94 -6.52
CA LEU A 170 -14.50 -10.79 -5.33
C LEU A 170 -13.85 -12.14 -5.63
N LEU A 171 -14.32 -12.83 -6.68
CA LEU A 171 -13.75 -14.10 -7.13
C LEU A 171 -12.28 -13.95 -7.57
N TRP A 172 -11.92 -12.83 -8.20
CA TRP A 172 -10.55 -12.54 -8.62
C TRP A 172 -9.62 -12.36 -7.41
N GLY A 173 -10.09 -11.64 -6.39
CA GLY A 173 -9.36 -11.45 -5.13
C GLY A 173 -9.18 -12.76 -4.37
N LEU A 174 -10.21 -13.61 -4.34
CA LEU A 174 -10.11 -14.94 -3.74
C LEU A 174 -9.07 -15.81 -4.44
N ASP A 175 -9.12 -15.91 -5.77
CA ASP A 175 -8.13 -16.66 -6.55
C ASP A 175 -6.71 -16.10 -6.33
N ALA A 176 -6.57 -14.78 -6.18
CA ALA A 176 -5.29 -14.16 -5.85
C ALA A 176 -4.73 -14.65 -4.51
N ILE A 177 -5.57 -14.71 -3.47
CA ILE A 177 -5.16 -15.13 -2.14
C ILE A 177 -4.86 -16.63 -2.10
N VAL A 178 -5.79 -17.46 -2.59
CA VAL A 178 -5.68 -18.93 -2.57
C VAL A 178 -4.56 -19.42 -3.50
N GLY A 179 -4.39 -18.78 -4.66
CA GLY A 179 -3.34 -19.10 -5.63
C GLY A 179 -1.91 -18.73 -5.19
N GLY A 180 -1.73 -18.24 -3.95
CA GLY A 180 -0.41 -17.96 -3.38
C GLY A 180 0.23 -16.66 -3.84
N LEU A 181 -0.54 -15.71 -4.39
CA LEU A 181 0.00 -14.37 -4.68
C LEU A 181 0.15 -13.51 -3.43
N VAL A 182 -0.40 -13.96 -2.29
CA VAL A 182 -0.52 -13.21 -1.03
C VAL A 182 0.12 -13.93 0.18
N SER A 183 0.48 -15.21 0.07
CA SER A 183 1.07 -15.99 1.18
C SER A 183 2.26 -16.81 0.70
N ASP A 184 3.33 -16.88 1.50
CA ASP A 184 4.57 -17.60 1.18
C ASP A 184 4.46 -19.10 1.39
N GLU A 185 3.51 -19.51 2.24
CA GLU A 185 2.94 -20.84 2.19
C GLU A 185 1.63 -20.75 1.40
N PRO A 186 1.51 -21.36 0.21
CA PRO A 186 0.25 -21.40 -0.50
C PRO A 186 -0.80 -22.05 0.41
N VAL A 187 -1.95 -21.40 0.58
CA VAL A 187 -3.16 -22.07 1.07
C VAL A 187 -3.54 -23.05 -0.03
N ARG A 188 -2.86 -24.20 -0.08
CA ARG A 188 -3.15 -25.25 -1.05
C ARG A 188 -4.47 -25.85 -0.68
N THR A 189 -5.52 -25.35 -1.30
CA THR A 189 -6.72 -26.13 -1.45
C THR A 189 -6.41 -27.18 -2.51
N ASP A 190 -6.52 -28.46 -2.16
CA ASP A 190 -6.48 -29.56 -3.16
C ASP A 190 -7.65 -29.47 -4.17
N ARG A 191 -8.54 -28.49 -3.95
CA ARG A 191 -9.76 -28.21 -4.71
C ARG A 191 -9.60 -26.84 -5.39
N PRO A 192 -9.35 -26.77 -6.70
CA PRO A 192 -9.33 -25.50 -7.42
C PRO A 192 -10.71 -24.84 -7.35
N PRO A 193 -10.80 -23.50 -7.22
CA PRO A 193 -12.07 -22.82 -7.16
C PRO A 193 -12.80 -22.94 -8.50
N ALA A 194 -14.06 -23.32 -8.43
CA ALA A 194 -15.03 -23.25 -9.51
C ALA A 194 -16.11 -22.24 -9.11
N PHE A 195 -16.74 -21.58 -10.08
CA PHE A 195 -17.70 -20.53 -9.76
C PHE A 195 -18.81 -20.39 -10.79
N GLU A 196 -19.94 -19.82 -10.34
CA GLU A 196 -21.04 -19.37 -11.20
C GLU A 196 -21.53 -18.01 -10.71
N THR A 197 -21.37 -16.98 -11.54
CA THR A 197 -21.61 -15.57 -11.17
C THR A 197 -23.07 -15.19 -11.03
N PHE A 198 -23.99 -16.07 -11.46
CA PHE A 198 -25.42 -15.97 -11.24
C PHE A 198 -26.11 -17.31 -11.54
N ASP A 199 -26.93 -17.80 -10.61
CA ASP A 199 -27.75 -19.02 -10.75
C ASP A 199 -29.09 -18.91 -10.00
N ASP A 200 -30.20 -18.98 -10.72
CA ASP A 200 -31.58 -18.95 -10.19
C ASP A 200 -32.20 -20.35 -10.02
N ARG A 201 -31.49 -21.41 -10.44
CA ARG A 201 -32.02 -22.78 -10.48
C ARG A 201 -32.37 -23.32 -9.10
N ALA A 202 -33.49 -24.03 -9.04
CA ALA A 202 -34.02 -24.55 -7.78
C ALA A 202 -33.21 -25.70 -7.17
N ARG A 203 -32.44 -26.44 -7.97
CA ARG A 203 -31.58 -27.51 -7.49
C ARG A 203 -30.20 -27.40 -8.14
N PRO A 204 -29.13 -27.16 -7.35
CA PRO A 204 -27.80 -27.06 -7.89
C PRO A 204 -27.34 -28.42 -8.48
N PRO A 205 -26.55 -28.42 -9.56
CA PRO A 205 -25.87 -29.63 -10.01
C PRO A 205 -24.85 -30.14 -9.00
N GLY A 206 -24.41 -31.38 -9.19
CA GLY A 206 -23.10 -31.78 -8.66
C GLY A 206 -22.02 -30.88 -9.24
N HIS A 207 -21.25 -30.22 -8.37
CA HIS A 207 -20.24 -29.23 -8.75
C HIS A 207 -18.81 -29.79 -8.65
N PRO A 208 -17.86 -29.22 -9.41
CA PRO A 208 -16.47 -29.63 -9.32
C PRO A 208 -15.77 -28.90 -8.17
N GLY A 209 -15.19 -29.66 -7.22
CA GLY A 209 -14.33 -29.10 -6.18
C GLY A 209 -15.05 -28.09 -5.28
N LEU A 210 -14.31 -27.05 -4.88
CA LEU A 210 -14.81 -25.90 -4.12
C LEU A 210 -15.60 -25.01 -5.06
N PHE A 211 -16.92 -24.94 -4.88
CA PHE A 211 -17.81 -24.23 -5.79
C PHE A 211 -18.43 -22.99 -5.13
N ILE A 212 -18.29 -21.84 -5.79
CA ILE A 212 -18.80 -20.55 -5.30
C ILE A 212 -19.92 -20.09 -6.22
N ARG A 213 -21.11 -19.91 -5.66
CA ARG A 213 -22.32 -19.63 -6.42
C ARG A 213 -22.97 -18.34 -5.95
N PHE A 214 -23.34 -17.48 -6.91
CA PHE A 214 -24.14 -16.29 -6.63
C PHE A 214 -25.61 -16.58 -6.98
N SER A 215 -26.52 -16.46 -6.01
CA SER A 215 -27.94 -16.79 -6.19
C SER A 215 -28.84 -15.85 -5.40
N GLU A 216 -29.97 -15.43 -5.97
CA GLU A 216 -30.97 -14.60 -5.27
C GLU A 216 -31.52 -15.24 -3.99
N ARG A 217 -31.39 -16.57 -3.86
CA ARG A 217 -31.85 -17.32 -2.69
C ARG A 217 -30.83 -17.35 -1.55
N ALA A 218 -29.60 -16.92 -1.81
CA ALA A 218 -28.53 -16.91 -0.82
C ALA A 218 -28.76 -15.80 0.21
N GLY A 219 -28.62 -16.14 1.49
CA GLY A 219 -28.57 -15.15 2.56
C GLY A 219 -27.21 -14.46 2.64
N THR A 220 -27.06 -13.48 3.53
CA THR A 220 -25.76 -12.87 3.82
C THR A 220 -24.81 -13.91 4.42
N LEU A 221 -23.62 -14.05 3.84
CA LEU A 221 -22.59 -14.96 4.33
C LEU A 221 -21.90 -14.36 5.56
N ALA A 222 -22.16 -14.92 6.74
CA ALA A 222 -21.42 -14.59 7.95
C ALA A 222 -20.02 -15.24 7.92
N ALA A 223 -19.02 -14.60 8.54
CA ALA A 223 -17.67 -15.16 8.61
C ALA A 223 -17.63 -16.41 9.50
N HIS A 224 -16.82 -17.39 9.11
CA HIS A 224 -16.60 -18.59 9.88
C HIS A 224 -15.82 -18.27 11.17
N PRO A 225 -16.33 -18.61 12.37
CA PRO A 225 -15.81 -18.10 13.64
C PRO A 225 -14.34 -18.48 13.92
N VAL A 226 -13.89 -19.63 13.42
CA VAL A 226 -12.51 -20.11 13.61
C VAL A 226 -11.51 -19.41 12.68
N TYR A 227 -11.94 -19.08 11.45
CA TYR A 227 -11.06 -18.64 10.38
C TYR A 227 -11.22 -17.16 10.03
N ASP A 228 -12.18 -16.46 10.65
CA ASP A 228 -12.42 -15.03 10.43
C ASP A 228 -11.15 -14.19 10.63
N SER A 229 -10.44 -14.40 11.74
CA SER A 229 -9.18 -13.68 12.01
C SER A 229 -8.08 -13.99 10.98
N VAL A 230 -7.99 -15.23 10.51
CA VAL A 230 -7.00 -15.65 9.50
C VAL A 230 -7.35 -15.05 8.14
N ALA A 231 -8.62 -15.15 7.74
CA ALA A 231 -9.14 -14.56 6.53
C ALA A 231 -8.97 -13.04 6.52
N GLY A 232 -9.29 -12.38 7.63
CA GLY A 232 -9.08 -10.94 7.82
C GLY A 232 -7.62 -10.51 7.60
N ARG A 233 -6.66 -11.26 8.17
CA ARG A 233 -5.23 -11.00 7.96
C ARG A 233 -4.80 -11.19 6.50
N LEU A 234 -5.24 -12.26 5.85
CA LEU A 234 -4.90 -12.55 4.45
C LEU A 234 -5.51 -11.51 3.49
N VAL A 235 -6.75 -11.09 3.73
CA VAL A 235 -7.41 -10.03 2.95
C VAL A 235 -6.74 -8.68 3.19
N ALA A 236 -6.33 -8.38 4.43
CA ALA A 236 -5.56 -7.18 4.72
C ALA A 236 -4.19 -7.19 4.01
N ASP A 237 -3.52 -8.35 3.94
CA ASP A 237 -2.26 -8.48 3.19
C ASP A 237 -2.46 -8.31 1.68
N TYR A 238 -3.51 -8.94 1.16
CA TYR A 238 -3.92 -8.80 -0.23
C TYR A 238 -4.19 -7.34 -0.63
N ALA A 239 -4.82 -6.58 0.27
CA ALA A 239 -5.07 -5.16 0.09
C ALA A 239 -3.76 -4.33 0.11
N ARG A 240 -2.82 -4.65 1.01
CA ARG A 240 -1.53 -3.93 1.14
C ARG A 240 -0.62 -4.09 -0.09
N ARG A 241 -0.55 -5.29 -0.69
CA ARG A 241 0.32 -5.59 -1.85
C ARG A 241 -0.02 -4.79 -3.13
N ALA A 242 -1.16 -4.10 -3.19
CA ALA A 242 -1.57 -3.26 -4.31
C ALA A 242 -0.72 -1.99 -4.48
N ASN A 243 -0.08 -1.52 -3.40
CA ASN A 243 0.63 -0.25 -3.36
C ASN A 243 2.12 -0.35 -3.80
N GLY A 244 2.50 -1.45 -4.47
CA GLY A 244 3.74 -1.53 -5.26
C GLY A 244 4.95 -2.18 -4.58
N ALA A 245 5.15 -3.49 -4.82
CA ALA A 245 6.35 -4.04 -5.49
C ALA A 245 6.22 -5.58 -5.71
N PRO A 246 6.47 -6.09 -6.95
CA PRO A 246 6.63 -7.52 -7.22
C PRO A 246 8.10 -8.00 -7.23
N MET A 247 8.28 -9.31 -6.98
CA MET A 247 9.50 -10.13 -6.98
C MET A 247 9.92 -10.63 -8.39
N PRO A 248 11.16 -11.13 -8.57
CA PRO A 248 11.29 -12.58 -8.86
C PRO A 248 12.51 -13.28 -8.18
N SER A 249 12.41 -14.61 -8.04
CA SER A 249 13.48 -15.58 -7.68
C SER A 249 13.96 -16.31 -8.96
N SER A 250 15.18 -16.87 -9.15
CA SER A 250 16.18 -17.54 -8.27
C SER A 250 17.58 -17.72 -8.97
N PRO A 251 18.65 -18.28 -8.31
CA PRO A 251 20.12 -17.98 -8.41
C PRO A 251 20.96 -19.06 -9.19
N PRO A 252 22.34 -19.20 -9.14
CA PRO A 252 23.40 -18.49 -8.37
C PRO A 252 24.70 -18.09 -9.13
N ALA A 253 25.55 -17.28 -8.49
CA ALA A 253 27.01 -17.33 -8.69
C ALA A 253 27.77 -17.13 -7.37
N ARG A 254 28.83 -17.94 -7.23
CA ARG A 254 29.64 -18.24 -6.03
C ARG A 254 30.45 -17.03 -5.50
N PRO A 255 30.82 -16.98 -4.20
CA PRO A 255 31.38 -15.78 -3.59
C PRO A 255 32.79 -15.47 -4.09
N ALA A 256 33.00 -14.23 -4.55
CA ALA A 256 34.33 -13.63 -4.62
C ALA A 256 34.67 -12.99 -3.27
N ALA A 257 35.94 -13.13 -2.85
CA ALA A 257 36.46 -12.71 -1.56
C ALA A 257 36.14 -11.24 -1.19
N PRO A 258 35.99 -10.90 0.12
CA PRO A 258 35.58 -9.58 0.54
C PRO A 258 36.72 -8.56 0.34
N ALA A 259 36.50 -7.65 -0.61
CA ALA A 259 37.16 -6.35 -0.68
C ALA A 259 36.54 -5.38 0.37
N PRO A 260 37.26 -4.33 0.81
CA PRO A 260 37.00 -3.62 2.07
C PRO A 260 35.55 -3.11 2.21
N ALA A 261 34.96 -3.37 3.37
CA ALA A 261 33.58 -3.03 3.70
C ALA A 261 33.38 -1.49 3.72
N GLY A 262 32.34 -1.03 3.03
CA GLY A 262 31.89 0.37 3.06
C GLY A 262 31.36 0.80 4.45
N PRO A 263 30.95 2.07 4.62
CA PRO A 263 30.40 2.56 5.88
C PRO A 263 29.11 1.82 6.27
N LEU A 264 28.87 1.66 7.57
CA LEU A 264 27.63 1.09 8.09
C LEU A 264 26.53 2.15 8.12
N VAL A 265 25.39 1.86 7.51
CA VAL A 265 24.26 2.78 7.35
C VAL A 265 22.96 2.08 7.77
N PRO A 266 22.17 2.63 8.72
CA PRO A 266 20.91 2.05 9.10
C PRO A 266 19.88 2.17 7.97
N CYS A 267 19.15 1.10 7.67
CA CYS A 267 17.98 1.17 6.82
C CYS A 267 16.83 1.79 7.62
N PRO A 268 16.27 2.92 7.18
CA PRO A 268 15.24 3.59 7.95
C PRO A 268 13.87 2.89 7.85
N ILE A 269 13.75 1.84 7.01
CA ILE A 269 12.50 1.10 6.77
C ILE A 269 12.45 -0.21 7.60
N CYS A 270 13.53 -1.01 7.64
CA CYS A 270 13.56 -2.26 8.45
C CYS A 270 14.46 -2.20 9.69
N ALA A 271 15.12 -1.08 9.96
CA ALA A 271 16.12 -0.95 11.01
C ALA A 271 17.39 -1.80 10.86
N ALA A 272 17.55 -2.54 9.76
CA ALA A 272 18.77 -3.31 9.50
C ALA A 272 19.96 -2.38 9.25
N THR A 273 21.12 -2.70 9.82
CA THR A 273 22.37 -1.99 9.52
C THR A 273 23.01 -2.60 8.27
N LEU A 274 23.26 -1.76 7.27
CA LEU A 274 23.78 -2.15 5.96
C LEU A 274 25.24 -1.74 5.83
N THR A 275 26.07 -2.60 5.24
CA THR A 275 27.33 -2.13 4.66
C THR A 275 26.99 -1.44 3.35
N TRP A 276 27.28 -0.13 3.23
CA TRP A 276 26.94 0.63 2.03
C TRP A 276 27.84 0.21 0.87
N ASP A 277 27.33 -0.72 0.05
CA ASP A 277 28.02 -1.23 -1.14
C ASP A 277 27.46 -0.55 -2.41
N GLU A 278 28.33 0.13 -3.14
CA GLU A 278 28.00 0.83 -4.38
C GLU A 278 28.18 -0.04 -5.63
N ARG A 279 28.54 -1.33 -5.48
CA ARG A 279 28.77 -2.24 -6.62
C ARG A 279 27.47 -2.68 -7.28
N GLU A 280 26.40 -2.87 -6.50
CA GLU A 280 25.09 -3.26 -7.00
C GLU A 280 24.12 -2.08 -6.94
N LEU A 281 23.95 -1.42 -8.09
CA LEU A 281 23.04 -0.29 -8.25
C LEU A 281 21.74 -0.72 -8.92
N TYR A 282 20.67 -0.03 -8.58
CA TYR A 282 19.33 -0.24 -9.12
C TYR A 282 18.73 1.08 -9.61
N ARG A 283 17.76 0.99 -10.52
CA ARG A 283 16.90 2.12 -10.95
C ARG A 283 15.45 1.68 -10.91
N TYR A 284 14.54 2.60 -10.62
CA TYR A 284 13.10 2.32 -10.76
C TYR A 284 12.70 2.39 -12.23
N ASP A 285 12.06 1.34 -12.74
CA ASP A 285 11.48 1.30 -14.09
C ASP A 285 9.95 1.46 -14.01
N ARG A 286 9.45 2.58 -14.55
CA ARG A 286 8.01 2.89 -14.52
C ARG A 286 7.17 1.95 -15.38
N GLY A 287 7.74 1.38 -16.46
CA GLY A 287 7.01 0.47 -17.34
C GLY A 287 6.77 -0.90 -16.69
N GLU A 288 7.75 -1.36 -15.91
CA GLU A 288 7.66 -2.63 -15.18
C GLU A 288 7.10 -2.45 -13.76
N GLY A 289 7.05 -1.23 -13.25
CA GLY A 289 6.63 -0.95 -11.87
C GLY A 289 7.57 -1.56 -10.83
N ALA A 290 8.86 -1.70 -11.17
CA ALA A 290 9.83 -2.45 -10.39
C ALA A 290 11.23 -1.81 -10.41
N TYR A 291 12.05 -2.13 -9.40
CA TYR A 291 13.46 -1.79 -9.41
C TYR A 291 14.25 -2.82 -10.22
N VAL A 292 14.98 -2.34 -11.22
CA VAL A 292 15.83 -3.16 -12.09
C VAL A 292 17.29 -2.79 -11.88
N THR A 293 18.20 -3.76 -12.06
CA THR A 293 19.63 -3.53 -11.93
C THR A 293 20.09 -2.43 -12.91
N LEU A 294 20.83 -1.46 -12.39
CA LEU A 294 21.44 -0.38 -13.14
C LEU A 294 22.92 -0.70 -13.40
N THR A 295 23.24 -0.98 -14.65
CA THR A 295 24.64 -1.04 -15.11
C THR A 295 25.05 0.31 -15.67
N ILE A 296 26.14 0.89 -15.17
CA ILE A 296 26.74 2.11 -15.72
C ILE A 296 27.78 1.69 -16.77
N PRO A 297 27.61 2.02 -18.05
CA PRO A 297 28.56 1.62 -19.08
C PRO A 297 29.96 2.18 -18.84
N ASP A 298 31.01 1.39 -19.07
CA ASP A 298 32.41 1.84 -18.93
C ASP A 298 32.75 3.01 -19.86
N SER A 299 32.09 3.05 -21.03
CA SER A 299 32.19 4.11 -22.04
C SER A 299 31.43 5.40 -21.67
N ALA A 300 30.67 5.43 -20.57
CA ALA A 300 29.90 6.61 -20.17
C ALA A 300 30.83 7.78 -19.83
N SER A 301 30.52 8.98 -20.35
CA SER A 301 31.21 10.20 -19.95
C SER A 301 31.04 10.50 -18.45
N PRO A 302 31.92 11.30 -17.81
CA PRO A 302 31.75 11.67 -16.41
C PRO A 302 30.38 12.29 -16.09
N ALA A 303 29.86 13.12 -17.01
CA ALA A 303 28.53 13.72 -16.88
C ALA A 303 27.41 12.68 -16.92
N GLN A 304 27.47 11.70 -17.82
CA GLN A 304 26.49 10.61 -17.90
C GLN A 304 26.52 9.72 -16.65
N ARG A 305 27.71 9.38 -16.14
CA ARG A 305 27.85 8.63 -14.88
C ARG A 305 27.22 9.39 -13.71
N ALA A 306 27.45 10.70 -13.62
CA ALA A 306 26.87 11.54 -12.58
C ALA A 306 25.33 11.60 -12.67
N VAL A 307 24.73 11.61 -13.86
CA VAL A 307 23.27 11.51 -14.03
C VAL A 307 22.75 10.16 -13.55
N LEU A 308 23.33 9.06 -14.02
CA LEU A 308 22.88 7.70 -13.66
C LEU A 308 23.00 7.43 -12.15
N ARG A 309 24.09 7.88 -11.52
CA ARG A 309 24.29 7.74 -10.06
C ARG A 309 23.32 8.58 -9.24
N ARG A 310 22.85 9.73 -9.74
CA ARG A 310 21.86 10.57 -9.04
C ARG A 310 20.49 9.91 -8.92
N THR A 311 20.16 9.01 -9.84
CA THR A 311 18.88 8.25 -9.83
C THR A 311 19.06 6.81 -9.40
N ALA A 312 20.26 6.44 -8.93
CA ALA A 312 20.58 5.08 -8.53
C ALA A 312 20.09 4.80 -7.10
N PHE A 313 19.81 3.52 -6.85
CA PHE A 313 19.40 2.99 -5.56
C PHE A 313 20.31 1.85 -5.14
N VAL A 314 20.49 1.69 -3.83
CA VAL A 314 21.17 0.56 -3.20
C VAL A 314 20.11 -0.32 -2.56
N ARG A 315 20.25 -1.62 -2.74
CA ARG A 315 19.37 -2.61 -2.12
C ARG A 315 19.79 -2.89 -0.69
N CYS A 316 18.83 -2.82 0.22
CA CYS A 316 18.97 -3.24 1.61
C CYS A 316 18.93 -4.77 1.69
N ALA A 317 20.02 -5.38 2.18
CA ALA A 317 20.14 -6.81 2.46
C ALA A 317 19.66 -7.16 3.89
N GLY A 318 18.52 -6.58 4.32
CA GLY A 318 17.98 -6.79 5.68
C GLY A 318 17.80 -8.29 6.03
N PRO A 319 17.63 -8.62 7.33
CA PRO A 319 17.68 -10.01 7.79
C PRO A 319 16.70 -10.91 7.02
N GLU A 320 17.20 -12.05 6.53
CA GLU A 320 16.47 -13.05 5.74
C GLU A 320 15.22 -13.62 6.47
N GLU A 321 15.07 -13.34 7.77
CA GLU A 321 13.94 -13.75 8.62
C GLU A 321 12.78 -12.74 8.66
N ALA A 322 12.91 -11.57 8.04
CA ALA A 322 11.75 -10.72 7.76
C ALA A 322 11.01 -11.35 6.58
N GLY A 323 9.80 -11.85 6.81
CA GLY A 323 8.98 -12.52 5.80
C GLY A 323 8.88 -11.77 4.45
N PRO A 324 8.54 -12.49 3.36
CA PRO A 324 8.86 -12.11 1.99
C PRO A 324 8.14 -10.88 1.42
N GLY A 325 8.94 -9.99 0.82
CA GLY A 325 8.54 -8.95 -0.14
C GLY A 325 8.41 -7.55 0.48
N ALA A 326 9.32 -6.59 0.30
CA ALA A 326 10.26 -6.38 -0.78
C ALA A 326 11.61 -5.89 -0.26
N ALA A 327 12.67 -6.16 -1.00
CA ALA A 327 13.96 -5.55 -0.72
C ALA A 327 13.82 -4.03 -0.69
N HIS A 328 14.31 -3.39 0.36
CA HIS A 328 14.25 -1.94 0.44
C HIS A 328 15.27 -1.33 -0.51
N TYR A 329 14.87 -0.33 -1.28
CA TYR A 329 15.75 0.39 -2.18
C TYR A 329 15.92 1.80 -1.63
N LEU A 330 17.14 2.10 -1.18
CA LEU A 330 17.48 3.42 -0.65
C LEU A 330 18.23 4.19 -1.74
N PRO A 331 17.92 5.46 -1.98
CA PRO A 331 18.67 6.26 -2.94
C PRO A 331 20.17 6.22 -2.62
N LEU A 332 21.02 6.12 -3.64
CA LEU A 332 22.47 5.96 -3.47
C LEU A 332 23.09 7.07 -2.59
N ALA A 333 22.59 8.29 -2.70
CA ALA A 333 23.07 9.43 -1.90
C ALA A 333 22.74 9.33 -0.40
N TYR A 334 21.85 8.40 0.02
CA TYR A 334 21.49 8.19 1.42
C TYR A 334 22.66 7.71 2.27
N GLY A 335 23.57 6.86 1.76
CA GLY A 335 24.74 6.43 2.54
C GLY A 335 26.07 7.10 2.16
N GLN A 336 26.07 8.01 1.18
CA GLN A 336 27.29 8.65 0.67
C GLN A 336 27.75 9.86 1.49
N HIS A 337 26.90 10.37 2.37
CA HIS A 337 27.06 11.68 3.00
C HIS A 337 27.04 11.58 4.53
N GLY A 338 27.78 10.60 5.06
CA GLY A 338 27.82 10.30 6.49
C GLY A 338 26.57 9.57 6.98
N THR A 339 26.49 9.36 8.30
CA THR A 339 25.35 8.65 8.90
C THR A 339 24.08 9.50 8.78
N PRO A 340 23.03 8.99 8.12
CA PRO A 340 21.73 9.66 8.01
C PRO A 340 21.12 9.94 9.37
N SER A 341 20.26 10.96 9.44
CA SER A 341 19.42 11.20 10.60
C SER A 341 17.96 10.85 10.31
N VAL A 342 17.34 10.05 11.17
CA VAL A 342 15.97 9.56 11.02
C VAL A 342 15.05 10.23 12.03
N TYR A 343 14.02 10.94 11.54
CA TYR A 343 13.03 11.61 12.39
C TYR A 343 11.64 11.06 12.15
N GLY A 344 10.84 10.97 13.22
CA GLY A 344 9.43 10.65 13.10
C GLY A 344 8.55 11.47 14.03
N PHE A 345 7.24 11.40 13.78
CA PHE A 345 6.23 12.18 14.45
C PHE A 345 5.43 11.31 15.41
N VAL A 346 5.24 11.78 16.63
CA VAL A 346 4.54 11.07 17.71
C VAL A 346 3.39 11.91 18.23
N GLY A 347 2.24 11.29 18.44
CA GLY A 347 1.05 11.94 18.99
C GLY A 347 -0.25 11.28 18.53
N ALA A 348 -1.35 11.68 19.15
CA ALA A 348 -2.65 11.05 19.01
C ALA A 348 -3.17 11.09 17.57
N THR A 349 -4.14 10.24 17.27
CA THR A 349 -4.93 10.37 16.05
C THR A 349 -5.57 11.77 16.03
N ASN A 350 -5.46 12.49 14.91
CA ASN A 350 -5.94 13.88 14.72
C ASN A 350 -5.13 15.00 15.42
N SER A 351 -3.99 14.70 16.05
CA SER A 351 -3.07 15.73 16.60
C SER A 351 -2.46 16.66 15.55
N GLY A 352 -2.56 16.29 14.26
CA GLY A 352 -2.07 17.09 13.14
C GLY A 352 -0.67 16.73 12.67
N LYS A 353 -0.11 15.56 13.02
CA LYS A 353 1.22 15.08 12.58
C LYS A 353 1.42 15.15 11.07
N THR A 354 0.56 14.48 10.31
CA THR A 354 0.62 14.44 8.83
C THR A 354 0.54 15.84 8.24
N HIS A 355 -0.39 16.67 8.75
CA HIS A 355 -0.51 18.07 8.31
C HIS A 355 0.74 18.88 8.65
N LEU A 356 1.33 18.71 9.83
CA LEU A 356 2.55 19.39 10.24
C LEU A 356 3.73 19.00 9.34
N LEU A 357 3.90 17.71 9.06
CA LEU A 357 4.93 17.19 8.17
C LEU A 357 4.79 17.71 6.73
N ILE A 358 3.58 17.63 6.15
CA ILE A 358 3.32 18.17 4.82
C ILE A 358 3.53 19.69 4.80
N SER A 359 3.12 20.42 5.84
CA SER A 359 3.42 21.85 6.00
C SER A 359 4.92 22.15 6.08
N MET A 360 5.71 21.31 6.75
CA MET A 360 7.17 21.45 6.80
C MET A 360 7.75 21.34 5.39
N ILE A 361 7.42 20.28 4.65
CA ILE A 361 7.90 20.08 3.27
C ILE A 361 7.46 21.23 2.36
N ALA A 362 6.21 21.66 2.47
CA ALA A 362 5.68 22.84 1.81
C ALA A 362 6.52 24.11 2.05
N GLN A 363 6.87 24.41 3.30
CA GLN A 363 7.66 25.59 3.63
C GLN A 363 9.13 25.43 3.20
N LEU A 364 9.68 24.20 3.23
CA LEU A 364 11.01 23.91 2.67
C LEU A 364 11.05 24.24 1.17
N GLU A 365 10.10 23.75 0.39
CA GLU A 365 10.04 24.00 -1.06
C GLU A 365 9.86 25.49 -1.38
N LYS A 366 8.99 26.18 -0.62
CA LYS A 366 8.66 27.57 -0.91
C LYS A 366 9.75 28.55 -0.48
N HIS A 367 10.44 28.25 0.61
CA HIS A 367 11.28 29.25 1.29
C HIS A 367 12.67 28.75 1.70
N GLY A 368 12.93 27.45 1.63
CA GLY A 368 14.16 26.82 2.11
C GLY A 368 14.31 26.84 3.62
N LEU A 369 15.43 26.29 4.10
CA LEU A 369 15.77 26.17 5.52
C LEU A 369 16.17 27.48 6.21
N GLY A 370 16.39 28.55 5.43
CA GLY A 370 16.89 29.83 5.93
C GLY A 370 18.34 30.12 5.51
N PRO A 371 18.88 31.30 5.89
CA PRO A 371 20.22 31.72 5.48
C PRO A 371 21.31 30.74 5.93
N GLY A 372 22.25 30.43 5.04
CA GLY A 372 23.39 29.55 5.35
C GLY A 372 23.08 28.05 5.37
N LEU A 373 21.81 27.67 5.19
CA LEU A 373 21.37 26.28 5.10
C LEU A 373 20.79 26.00 3.72
N SER A 374 21.12 24.84 3.15
CA SER A 374 20.51 24.36 1.91
C SER A 374 19.94 22.96 2.11
N HIS A 375 18.91 22.66 1.34
CA HIS A 375 18.31 21.34 1.29
C HIS A 375 18.17 20.91 -0.18
N GLN A 376 18.20 19.61 -0.42
CA GLN A 376 17.96 19.04 -1.74
C GLN A 376 17.31 17.67 -1.58
N ALA A 377 16.19 17.43 -2.26
CA ALA A 377 15.59 16.10 -2.31
C ALA A 377 16.58 15.06 -2.83
N ILE A 378 16.73 13.95 -2.10
CA ILE A 378 17.61 12.85 -2.49
C ILE A 378 16.92 11.95 -3.52
N SER A 379 15.62 11.69 -3.35
CA SER A 379 14.80 10.96 -4.33
C SER A 379 13.92 11.95 -5.09
N LEU A 380 14.36 12.40 -6.27
CA LEU A 380 13.59 13.37 -7.05
C LEU A 380 12.19 12.84 -7.42
N ALA A 381 12.09 11.56 -7.80
CA ALA A 381 10.81 10.97 -8.19
C ALA A 381 9.85 10.80 -7.01
N GLY A 382 10.35 10.34 -5.85
CA GLY A 382 9.52 10.20 -4.65
C GLY A 382 9.05 11.56 -4.13
N HIS A 383 9.96 12.53 -4.08
CA HIS A 383 9.65 13.89 -3.69
C HIS A 383 8.64 14.57 -4.64
N GLN A 384 8.77 14.39 -5.96
CA GLN A 384 7.80 14.92 -6.93
C GLN A 384 6.40 14.33 -6.74
N SER A 385 6.28 13.01 -6.55
CA SER A 385 4.98 12.36 -6.28
C SER A 385 4.36 12.90 -4.99
N LEU A 386 5.15 13.06 -3.92
CA LEU A 386 4.69 13.68 -2.68
C LEU A 386 4.20 15.13 -2.90
N VAL A 387 4.94 15.91 -3.69
CA VAL A 387 4.59 17.30 -4.00
C VAL A 387 3.29 17.37 -4.80
N ASP A 388 3.12 16.52 -5.80
CA ASP A 388 1.97 16.52 -6.70
C ASP A 388 0.70 15.98 -6.01
N GLU A 389 0.85 14.93 -5.20
CA GLU A 389 -0.28 14.20 -4.60
C GLU A 389 -0.75 14.78 -3.27
N GLN A 390 0.16 15.38 -2.48
CA GLN A 390 -0.16 15.85 -1.13
C GLN A 390 0.16 17.32 -0.90
N VAL A 391 1.40 17.76 -1.17
CA VAL A 391 1.82 19.13 -0.83
C VAL A 391 1.06 20.18 -1.62
N SER A 392 0.97 20.02 -2.94
CA SER A 392 0.31 20.99 -3.82
C SER A 392 -1.20 21.07 -3.58
N PRO A 393 -1.95 19.94 -3.49
CA PRO A 393 -3.37 19.99 -3.13
C PRO A 393 -3.61 20.61 -1.75
N PHE A 394 -2.75 20.32 -0.78
CA PHE A 394 -2.88 20.90 0.56
C PHE A 394 -2.65 22.41 0.58
N LEU A 395 -1.56 22.90 -0.03
CA LEU A 395 -1.23 24.32 -0.01
C LEU A 395 -2.09 25.16 -0.96
N ASN A 396 -2.29 24.68 -2.19
CA ASN A 396 -2.86 25.48 -3.27
C ASN A 396 -4.38 25.34 -3.32
N ASP A 397 -4.89 24.12 -3.15
CA ASP A 397 -6.33 23.83 -3.19
C ASP A 397 -6.95 23.82 -1.79
N SER A 398 -6.14 24.03 -0.74
CA SER A 398 -6.56 24.00 0.66
C SER A 398 -7.23 22.67 1.06
N ARG A 399 -6.91 21.58 0.37
CA ARG A 399 -7.50 20.26 0.65
C ARG A 399 -6.90 19.64 1.89
N VAL A 400 -7.74 19.02 2.72
CA VAL A 400 -7.31 18.26 3.89
C VAL A 400 -6.47 17.07 3.43
N VAL A 401 -5.31 16.88 4.06
CA VAL A 401 -4.48 15.71 3.81
C VAL A 401 -5.15 14.50 4.46
N GLU A 402 -5.33 13.44 3.68
CA GLU A 402 -5.88 12.19 4.20
C GLU A 402 -4.97 11.62 5.29
N HIS A 403 -5.56 11.02 6.31
CA HIS A 403 -4.81 10.56 7.47
C HIS A 403 -4.02 9.31 7.10
N THR A 404 -2.82 9.19 7.67
CA THR A 404 -1.99 7.99 7.56
C THR A 404 -2.77 6.79 8.09
N ARG A 405 -3.01 5.82 7.20
CA ARG A 405 -3.84 4.64 7.48
C ARG A 405 -3.14 3.76 8.53
N PRO A 406 -3.88 3.13 9.46
CA PRO A 406 -3.29 2.18 10.40
C PRO A 406 -2.54 1.04 9.67
N GLY A 407 -1.38 0.66 10.22
CA GLY A 407 -0.43 -0.32 9.69
C GLY A 407 0.65 0.27 8.77
N ALA A 408 0.82 1.59 8.69
CA ALA A 408 1.75 2.25 7.79
C ALA A 408 2.71 3.20 8.54
N VAL A 409 3.91 2.72 8.88
CA VAL A 409 5.08 3.59 9.10
C VAL A 409 5.56 4.00 7.71
N GLY A 410 5.21 5.21 7.28
CA GLY A 410 5.53 5.70 5.95
C GLY A 410 6.80 6.53 5.97
N LEU A 411 7.86 6.09 5.29
CA LEU A 411 8.92 7.00 4.87
C LEU A 411 8.28 8.03 3.93
N VAL A 412 8.26 9.30 4.34
CA VAL A 412 7.58 10.36 3.58
C VAL A 412 8.55 11.04 2.63
N ASP A 413 9.71 11.45 3.11
CA ASP A 413 10.72 12.09 2.26
C ASP A 413 12.13 11.93 2.82
N ILE A 414 13.13 12.06 1.93
CA ILE A 414 14.54 12.11 2.29
C ILE A 414 15.20 13.29 1.56
N PHE A 415 15.83 14.19 2.32
CA PHE A 415 16.56 15.32 1.78
C PHE A 415 17.99 15.39 2.35
N MET A 416 18.89 15.90 1.52
CA MET A 416 20.25 16.25 1.86
C MET A 416 20.24 17.65 2.48
N VAL A 417 20.71 17.78 3.71
CA VAL A 417 20.90 19.09 4.36
C VAL A 417 22.37 19.45 4.31
N ARG A 418 22.69 20.70 3.97
CA ARG A 418 24.06 21.23 4.00
C ARG A 418 24.09 22.58 4.69
N GLU A 419 25.01 22.70 5.65
CA GLU A 419 25.42 23.96 6.24
C GLU A 419 26.53 24.60 5.40
N ALA A 420 26.57 25.93 5.30
CA ALA A 420 27.60 26.64 4.54
C ALA A 420 29.01 26.25 5.03
N GLY A 421 29.82 25.68 4.13
CA GLY A 421 31.18 25.20 4.45
C GLY A 421 31.25 23.83 5.12
N GLY A 422 30.10 23.19 5.41
CA GLY A 422 30.01 21.86 5.99
C GLY A 422 29.78 20.73 4.97
N GLY A 423 29.93 19.49 5.45
CA GLY A 423 29.48 18.31 4.71
C GLY A 423 27.96 18.24 4.64
N GLY A 424 27.40 17.55 3.63
CA GLY A 424 25.98 17.24 3.62
C GLY A 424 25.66 16.07 4.54
N ARG A 425 24.47 16.07 5.16
CA ARG A 425 23.91 14.91 5.87
C ARG A 425 22.48 14.63 5.37
N PRO A 426 22.15 13.36 5.07
CA PRO A 426 20.79 12.94 4.78
C PRO A 426 19.90 13.02 6.01
N VAL A 427 18.67 13.52 5.82
CA VAL A 427 17.60 13.52 6.80
C VAL A 427 16.41 12.79 6.21
N ALA A 428 15.92 11.75 6.90
CA ALA A 428 14.73 11.00 6.52
C ALA A 428 13.58 11.32 7.49
N LEU A 429 12.41 11.64 6.93
CA LEU A 429 11.20 11.94 7.69
C LEU A 429 10.17 10.81 7.58
N PHE A 430 9.60 10.42 8.72
CA PHE A 430 8.59 9.39 8.83
C PHE A 430 7.31 9.91 9.43
N ASP A 431 6.18 9.59 8.82
CA ASP A 431 4.89 9.72 9.48
C ASP A 431 4.47 8.38 10.07
N VAL A 432 4.10 8.38 11.35
CA VAL A 432 3.63 7.20 12.06
C VAL A 432 2.18 7.44 12.45
N ALA A 433 1.28 6.54 12.06
CA ALA A 433 -0.11 6.67 12.48
C ALA A 433 -0.20 6.56 14.01
N GLY A 434 -1.04 7.40 14.62
CA GLY A 434 -1.13 7.47 16.10
C GLY A 434 -1.57 6.15 16.75
N GLY A 435 -2.37 5.34 16.03
CA GLY A 435 -2.79 4.01 16.47
C GLY A 435 -1.72 2.92 16.30
N ASP A 436 -0.77 3.10 15.38
CA ASP A 436 0.25 2.08 15.06
C ASP A 436 1.37 2.04 16.10
N LEU A 437 1.61 3.14 16.81
CA LEU A 437 2.54 3.17 17.94
C LEU A 437 2.03 2.36 19.14
N LEU A 438 0.77 1.93 19.12
CA LEU A 438 0.21 0.97 20.07
C LEU A 438 0.43 -0.48 19.62
N GLU A 439 0.75 -0.72 18.34
CA GLU A 439 1.19 -2.03 17.84
C GLU A 439 2.70 -2.18 18.05
N ILE A 440 3.06 -3.03 19.01
CA ILE A 440 4.38 -3.07 19.65
C ILE A 440 5.54 -3.32 18.67
N GLU A 441 5.35 -4.10 17.61
CA GLU A 441 6.46 -4.57 16.78
C GLU A 441 6.93 -3.56 15.73
N SER A 442 6.00 -2.90 15.03
CA SER A 442 6.32 -1.86 14.03
C SER A 442 6.87 -0.60 14.70
N ALA A 443 6.29 -0.21 15.83
CA ALA A 443 6.74 0.89 16.67
C ALA A 443 8.18 0.67 17.16
N ARG A 444 8.50 -0.53 17.66
CA ARG A 444 9.86 -0.87 18.13
C ARG A 444 10.91 -0.74 17.03
N ARG A 445 10.67 -1.31 15.84
CA ARG A 445 11.64 -1.23 14.72
C ARG A 445 11.94 0.22 14.32
N PHE A 446 10.93 1.07 14.23
CA PHE A 446 11.15 2.50 13.96
C PHE A 446 11.91 3.19 15.10
N LEU A 447 11.52 2.93 16.35
CA LEU A 447 12.18 3.48 17.53
C LEU A 447 13.61 2.96 17.73
N ASP A 448 14.02 1.88 17.06
CA ASP A 448 15.41 1.37 17.05
C ASP A 448 16.34 2.17 16.11
N VAL A 449 15.79 2.87 15.11
CA VAL A 449 16.57 3.72 14.20
C VAL A 449 16.37 5.21 14.36
N ALA A 450 15.31 5.65 15.03
CA ALA A 450 15.06 7.08 15.21
C ALA A 450 16.22 7.77 15.96
N ASP A 451 16.71 8.89 15.43
CA ASP A 451 17.67 9.79 16.10
C ASP A 451 16.95 10.93 16.81
N GLY A 452 15.75 11.26 16.34
CA GLY A 452 14.92 12.27 16.98
C GLY A 452 13.43 12.12 16.70
N LEU A 453 12.62 12.62 17.62
CA LEU A 453 11.15 12.56 17.53
C LEU A 453 10.51 13.94 17.68
N ILE A 454 9.49 14.19 16.87
CA ILE A 454 8.63 15.37 16.97
C ILE A 454 7.33 14.96 17.65
N PHE A 455 7.17 15.36 18.91
CA PHE A 455 5.97 15.08 19.70
C PHE A 455 4.94 16.20 19.46
N VAL A 456 3.80 15.86 18.87
CA VAL A 456 2.77 16.84 18.49
C VAL A 456 1.67 16.86 19.54
N VAL A 457 1.60 18.01 20.21
CA VAL A 457 0.62 18.36 21.21
C VAL A 457 -0.56 19.07 20.55
N ASN A 458 -1.78 18.57 20.70
CA ASN A 458 -2.97 19.21 20.12
C ASN A 458 -3.51 20.29 21.06
N ALA A 459 -3.43 21.57 20.67
CA ALA A 459 -3.95 22.67 21.49
C ALA A 459 -5.44 22.53 21.85
N ALA A 460 -6.25 21.86 21.02
CA ALA A 460 -7.68 21.66 21.28
C ALA A 460 -7.95 20.69 22.45
N ASP A 461 -6.98 19.84 22.81
CA ASP A 461 -7.12 18.83 23.86
C ASP A 461 -6.60 19.32 25.23
N LEU A 462 -6.03 20.53 25.29
CA LEU A 462 -5.59 21.15 26.54
C LEU A 462 -6.77 21.28 27.52
N GLY A 463 -6.58 20.79 28.75
CA GLY A 463 -7.58 20.83 29.81
C GLY A 463 -8.72 19.82 29.69
N ARG A 464 -8.68 18.91 28.70
CA ARG A 464 -9.69 17.83 28.55
C ARG A 464 -9.23 16.48 29.10
N ASP A 465 -7.92 16.23 29.13
CA ASP A 465 -7.33 14.97 29.59
C ASP A 465 -6.05 15.22 30.40
N GLU A 466 -6.13 15.08 31.74
CA GLU A 466 -4.98 15.24 32.64
C GLU A 466 -3.92 14.14 32.46
N LEU A 467 -4.32 12.96 31.97
CA LEU A 467 -3.40 11.85 31.71
C LEU A 467 -2.58 12.06 30.43
N GLY A 468 -2.97 13.04 29.61
CA GLY A 468 -2.35 13.38 28.35
C GLY A 468 -2.46 12.28 27.28
N ASP A 469 -1.57 12.34 26.29
CA ASP A 469 -1.63 11.44 25.15
C ASP A 469 -0.99 10.09 25.48
N ARG A 470 -1.80 9.01 25.51
CA ARG A 470 -1.31 7.63 25.74
C ARG A 470 -0.22 7.20 24.76
N THR A 471 -0.16 7.82 23.58
CA THR A 471 0.89 7.58 22.58
C THR A 471 2.25 8.05 23.09
N PHE A 472 2.30 9.19 23.81
CA PHE A 472 3.55 9.71 24.38
C PHE A 472 4.11 8.74 25.41
N ALA A 473 3.27 8.32 26.36
CA ALA A 473 3.68 7.41 27.43
C ALA A 473 4.20 6.07 26.86
N THR A 474 3.46 5.47 25.94
CA THR A 474 3.84 4.21 25.27
C THR A 474 5.20 4.32 24.59
N VAL A 475 5.42 5.38 23.80
CA VAL A 475 6.70 5.57 23.09
C VAL A 475 7.86 5.77 24.05
N LEU A 476 7.69 6.59 25.09
CA LEU A 476 8.73 6.81 26.09
C LEU A 476 9.06 5.52 26.86
N GLU A 477 8.05 4.72 27.20
CA GLU A 477 8.25 3.41 27.86
C GLU A 477 8.98 2.41 26.95
N LEU A 478 8.66 2.36 25.66
CA LEU A 478 9.37 1.53 24.69
C LEU A 478 10.84 1.94 24.53
N LEU A 479 11.10 3.25 24.46
CA LEU A 479 12.46 3.82 24.40
C LEU A 479 13.24 3.58 25.70
N GLN A 480 12.56 3.63 26.84
CA GLN A 480 13.16 3.32 28.13
C GLN A 480 13.54 1.85 28.20
N ALA A 481 12.65 0.96 27.75
CA ALA A 481 12.88 -0.48 27.72
C ALA A 481 14.03 -0.90 26.79
N SER A 482 14.23 -0.17 25.67
CA SER A 482 15.36 -0.39 24.77
C SER A 482 16.65 0.31 25.19
N GLY A 483 16.60 1.16 26.23
CA GLY A 483 17.75 1.96 26.70
C GLY A 483 18.07 3.18 25.84
N ARG A 484 17.30 3.44 24.76
CA ARG A 484 17.55 4.52 23.80
C ARG A 484 17.02 5.88 24.23
N LEU A 485 16.20 5.95 25.28
CA LEU A 485 15.59 7.20 25.75
C LEU A 485 16.63 8.31 26.02
N ALA A 486 17.78 7.95 26.59
CA ALA A 486 18.87 8.88 26.90
C ALA A 486 19.75 9.26 25.68
N GLU A 487 19.50 8.66 24.52
CA GLU A 487 20.22 8.93 23.27
C GLU A 487 19.41 9.85 22.34
N LEU A 488 18.08 9.84 22.49
CA LEU A 488 17.15 10.50 21.61
C LEU A 488 17.07 12.02 21.85
N SER A 489 17.05 12.80 20.77
CA SER A 489 16.69 14.22 20.80
C SER A 489 15.21 14.44 20.44
N THR A 490 14.56 15.46 20.98
CA THR A 490 13.14 15.66 20.73
C THR A 490 12.73 17.12 20.57
N ALA A 491 11.80 17.38 19.65
CA ALA A 491 11.10 18.65 19.56
C ALA A 491 9.63 18.42 19.92
N ILE A 492 9.11 19.15 20.90
CA ILE A 492 7.71 19.09 21.31
C ILE A 492 6.99 20.28 20.70
N VAL A 493 5.94 20.02 19.94
CA VAL A 493 5.25 21.04 19.16
C VAL A 493 3.84 21.22 19.69
N LEU A 494 3.54 22.40 20.24
CA LEU A 494 2.17 22.83 20.48
C LEU A 494 1.53 23.14 19.11
N GLY A 495 0.90 22.13 18.54
CA GLY A 495 0.20 22.15 17.27
C GLY A 495 -1.19 22.78 17.39
N LYS A 496 -1.74 23.18 16.24
CA LYS A 496 -2.98 23.98 16.16
C LYS A 496 -2.94 25.24 17.04
N ALA A 497 -1.76 25.83 17.22
CA ALA A 497 -1.59 26.98 18.09
C ALA A 497 -2.39 28.22 17.63
N ASP A 498 -2.88 28.25 16.38
CA ASP A 498 -3.80 29.28 15.89
C ASP A 498 -5.11 29.36 16.69
N LEU A 499 -5.50 28.28 17.37
CA LEU A 499 -6.62 28.28 18.33
C LEU A 499 -6.32 29.17 19.54
N LEU A 500 -5.05 29.31 19.91
CA LEU A 500 -4.53 30.05 21.05
C LEU A 500 -3.94 31.42 20.66
N ARG A 501 -4.25 31.92 19.44
CA ARG A 501 -3.66 33.15 18.88
C ARG A 501 -3.96 34.44 19.66
N PHE A 502 -4.79 34.37 20.69
CA PHE A 502 -5.13 35.49 21.58
C PHE A 502 -4.59 35.29 23.01
N GLU A 503 -3.88 34.20 23.28
CA GLU A 503 -3.35 33.87 24.59
C GLU A 503 -1.83 34.09 24.61
N ASP A 504 -1.34 34.93 25.52
CA ASP A 504 0.09 35.07 25.75
C ASP A 504 0.61 33.92 26.64
N PRO A 505 1.85 33.43 26.41
CA PRO A 505 2.82 33.94 25.45
C PRO A 505 2.67 33.42 24.01
N ILE A 506 1.74 32.49 23.75
CA ILE A 506 1.60 31.77 22.46
C ILE A 506 1.36 32.72 21.28
N ALA A 507 0.50 33.71 21.48
CA ALA A 507 0.21 34.75 20.49
C ALA A 507 1.46 35.53 20.06
N SER A 508 2.38 35.79 21.00
CA SER A 508 3.64 36.48 20.71
C SER A 508 4.57 35.64 19.83
N TRP A 509 4.69 34.34 20.11
CA TRP A 509 5.51 33.42 19.34
C TRP A 509 4.96 33.23 17.93
N LEU A 510 3.65 33.08 17.75
CA LEU A 510 3.03 32.98 16.41
C LEU A 510 3.28 34.18 15.49
N ARG A 511 3.63 35.36 16.03
CA ARG A 511 3.97 36.55 15.24
C ARG A 511 5.45 36.63 14.86
N GLN A 512 6.29 35.82 15.48
CA GLN A 512 7.73 35.83 15.22
C GLN A 512 8.06 35.08 13.92
N PRO A 513 9.13 35.50 13.21
CA PRO A 513 9.55 34.85 11.98
C PRO A 513 9.91 33.38 12.19
N ASP A 514 9.58 32.55 11.20
CA ASP A 514 9.99 31.14 11.07
C ASP A 514 11.43 31.06 10.53
N ARG A 515 12.12 29.95 10.81
CA ARG A 515 13.47 29.59 10.30
C ARG A 515 14.63 30.40 10.86
N VAL A 516 14.60 30.68 12.16
CA VAL A 516 15.73 31.31 12.85
C VAL A 516 16.39 30.30 13.77
N LEU A 517 17.66 29.97 13.50
CA LEU A 517 18.51 29.21 14.42
C LEU A 517 19.08 30.18 15.46
N ASP A 518 18.33 30.43 16.53
CA ASP A 518 18.76 31.24 17.66
C ASP A 518 18.59 30.43 18.97
N PRO A 519 19.68 30.04 19.65
CA PRO A 519 19.60 29.27 20.87
C PRO A 519 18.91 30.00 22.02
N ASP A 520 19.08 31.32 22.12
CA ASP A 520 18.48 32.10 23.20
C ASP A 520 16.98 32.26 22.97
N SER A 521 16.56 32.48 21.71
CA SER A 521 15.13 32.45 21.36
C SER A 521 14.51 31.08 21.54
N SER A 522 15.19 29.99 21.15
CA SER A 522 14.67 28.62 21.32
C SER A 522 14.49 28.26 22.80
N LEU A 523 15.42 28.69 23.66
CA LEU A 523 15.31 28.47 25.10
C LEU A 523 14.15 29.26 25.71
N ARG A 524 13.96 30.52 25.31
CA ARG A 524 12.81 31.34 25.75
C ARG A 524 11.47 30.74 25.31
N GLU A 525 11.36 30.35 24.04
CA GLU A 525 10.15 29.67 23.53
C GLU A 525 9.88 28.38 24.33
N SER A 526 10.94 27.61 24.62
CA SER A 526 10.81 26.39 25.41
C SER A 526 10.31 26.65 26.83
N ALA A 527 10.87 27.63 27.52
CA ALA A 527 10.45 28.02 28.86
C ALA A 527 9.00 28.53 28.89
N ASP A 528 8.62 29.36 27.93
CA ASP A 528 7.29 29.94 27.81
C ASP A 528 6.22 28.87 27.55
N VAL A 529 6.47 27.96 26.60
CA VAL A 529 5.53 26.87 26.28
C VAL A 529 5.46 25.87 27.44
N TYR A 530 6.58 25.53 28.07
CA TYR A 530 6.59 24.65 29.23
C TYR A 530 5.74 25.25 30.37
N ALA A 531 5.96 26.52 30.72
CA ALA A 531 5.17 27.21 31.74
C ALA A 531 3.68 27.29 31.37
N TYR A 532 3.38 27.53 30.09
CA TYR A 532 2.00 27.58 29.59
C TYR A 532 1.26 26.24 29.73
N LEU A 533 1.95 25.13 29.45
CA LEU A 533 1.41 23.77 29.62
C LEU A 533 1.25 23.41 31.11
N GLN A 534 2.23 23.76 31.94
CA GLN A 534 2.19 23.57 33.40
C GLN A 534 1.00 24.30 34.04
N ALA A 535 0.76 25.56 33.66
CA ALA A 535 -0.36 26.35 34.15
C ALA A 535 -1.74 25.76 33.78
N ARG A 536 -1.80 24.80 32.85
CA ARG A 536 -3.02 24.09 32.42
C ARG A 536 -3.05 22.64 32.87
N HIS A 537 -2.19 22.24 33.81
CA HIS A 537 -2.08 20.88 34.32
C HIS A 537 -1.83 19.83 33.22
N ALA A 538 -1.14 20.22 32.14
CA ALA A 538 -0.78 19.35 31.02
C ALA A 538 0.58 18.68 31.23
N ASP A 539 0.86 18.22 32.46
CA ASP A 539 2.15 17.67 32.88
C ASP A 539 2.61 16.48 32.04
N ALA A 540 1.68 15.61 31.66
CA ALA A 540 1.93 14.43 30.84
C ALA A 540 2.58 14.78 29.49
N TRP A 541 2.22 15.93 28.91
CA TRP A 541 2.73 16.38 27.61
C TRP A 541 4.13 16.97 27.69
N THR A 542 4.58 17.33 28.90
CA THR A 542 5.94 17.83 29.15
C THR A 542 6.95 16.71 29.44
N ARG A 543 6.49 15.46 29.52
CA ARG A 543 7.32 14.30 29.87
C ARG A 543 8.55 14.11 28.97
N PRO A 544 8.47 14.20 27.62
CA PRO A 544 9.65 14.05 26.77
C PRO A 544 10.76 15.07 27.07
N TYR A 545 10.40 16.28 27.52
CA TYR A 545 11.35 17.32 27.88
C TYR A 545 12.18 16.98 29.13
N ARG A 546 11.63 16.16 30.03
CA ARG A 546 12.31 15.74 31.26
C ARG A 546 13.14 14.47 31.09
N GLU A 547 12.79 13.63 30.12
CA GLU A 547 13.29 12.26 30.00
C GLU A 547 14.26 12.04 28.83
N CYS A 548 14.11 12.80 27.73
CA CYS A 548 14.99 12.69 26.57
C CYS A 548 16.30 13.45 26.78
N ARG A 549 17.33 13.10 26.00
CA ARG A 549 18.68 13.66 26.11
C ARG A 549 18.74 15.18 25.92
N ARG A 550 18.04 15.65 24.90
CA ARG A 550 17.93 17.05 24.49
C ARG A 550 16.53 17.29 24.02
N ALA A 551 15.91 18.37 24.50
CA ALA A 551 14.55 18.70 24.15
C ALA A 551 14.32 20.20 23.95
N THR A 552 13.38 20.53 23.07
CA THR A 552 12.86 21.90 22.87
C THR A 552 11.34 21.88 22.80
N PHE A 553 10.69 23.00 23.15
CA PHE A 553 9.29 23.24 22.78
C PHE A 553 9.18 24.31 21.70
N HIS A 554 8.16 24.16 20.86
CA HIS A 554 7.85 25.09 19.78
C HIS A 554 6.35 25.30 19.63
N VAL A 555 5.98 26.50 19.21
CA VAL A 555 4.63 26.85 18.80
C VAL A 555 4.52 26.74 17.29
N ALA A 556 3.55 25.98 16.78
CA ALA A 556 3.32 25.88 15.34
C ALA A 556 1.83 25.73 14.97
N SER A 557 1.49 26.17 13.77
CA SER A 557 0.21 25.85 13.14
C SER A 557 0.44 25.37 11.72
N ALA A 558 0.00 24.15 11.43
CA ALA A 558 0.18 23.54 10.12
C ALA A 558 -0.72 24.20 9.05
N ALA A 559 -1.99 24.40 9.37
CA ALA A 559 -2.98 24.95 8.44
C ALA A 559 -3.33 26.42 8.69
N GLY A 560 -3.07 26.96 9.88
CA GLY A 560 -3.49 28.33 10.26
C GLY A 560 -5.00 28.49 10.47
N SER A 561 -5.77 27.40 10.36
CA SER A 561 -7.20 27.33 10.65
C SER A 561 -7.61 25.86 10.89
N ASP A 562 -8.58 25.64 11.78
CA ASP A 562 -9.20 24.32 11.99
C ASP A 562 -10.58 24.19 11.30
N THR A 563 -11.02 25.21 10.54
CA THR A 563 -12.34 25.22 9.90
C THR A 563 -12.30 24.50 8.56
N VAL A 564 -12.92 23.32 8.50
CA VAL A 564 -13.01 22.47 7.31
C VAL A 564 -14.46 22.36 6.83
N ALA A 565 -14.68 22.51 5.52
CA ALA A 565 -15.92 22.20 4.83
C ALA A 565 -15.59 21.38 3.58
N ASP A 566 -16.31 20.28 3.32
CA ASP A 566 -16.10 19.40 2.16
C ASP A 566 -14.62 19.03 1.93
N LYS A 567 -13.95 18.59 3.00
CA LYS A 567 -12.50 18.26 3.02
C LYS A 567 -11.58 19.41 2.57
N THR A 568 -12.00 20.66 2.75
CA THR A 568 -11.22 21.85 2.36
C THR A 568 -11.17 22.85 3.52
N PHE A 569 -9.99 23.44 3.78
CA PHE A 569 -9.81 24.51 4.76
C PHE A 569 -10.42 25.81 4.24
N VAL A 570 -11.50 26.27 4.89
CA VAL A 570 -12.34 27.39 4.40
C VAL A 570 -11.56 28.70 4.30
N ARG A 571 -10.58 28.91 5.18
CA ARG A 571 -9.76 30.14 5.22
C ARG A 571 -8.46 30.02 4.43
N GLY A 572 -8.30 28.91 3.71
CA GLY A 572 -7.07 28.50 3.10
C GLY A 572 -6.02 28.04 4.10
N VAL A 573 -4.94 27.46 3.58
CA VAL A 573 -3.83 26.94 4.36
C VAL A 573 -2.73 28.00 4.50
N ARG A 574 -2.38 28.32 5.75
CA ARG A 574 -1.34 29.29 6.12
C ARG A 574 -0.44 28.72 7.22
N PRO A 575 0.58 27.92 6.86
CA PRO A 575 1.51 27.37 7.82
C PRO A 575 2.26 28.49 8.56
N CYS A 576 2.47 28.31 9.86
CA CYS A 576 3.21 29.23 10.70
C CYS A 576 4.15 28.47 11.63
N ARG A 577 5.44 28.84 11.61
CA ARG A 577 6.50 28.32 12.49
C ARG A 577 6.68 26.80 12.44
N VAL A 578 6.36 26.19 11.30
CA VAL A 578 6.43 24.73 11.15
C VAL A 578 7.87 24.25 10.95
N LEU A 579 8.81 25.11 10.54
CA LEU A 579 10.20 24.69 10.30
C LEU A 579 11.10 24.80 11.53
N ASN A 580 10.82 25.71 12.47
CA ASN A 580 11.56 25.83 13.73
C ASN A 580 11.78 24.49 14.47
N PRO A 581 10.75 23.63 14.67
CA PRO A 581 10.94 22.33 15.30
C PRO A 581 11.92 21.42 14.56
N LEU A 582 11.86 21.40 13.23
CA LEU A 582 12.73 20.58 12.39
C LEU A 582 14.18 21.09 12.45
N ILE A 583 14.38 22.40 12.40
CA ILE A 583 15.70 23.04 12.51
C ILE A 583 16.32 22.76 13.89
N ALA A 584 15.53 22.89 14.96
CA ALA A 584 16.00 22.60 16.30
C ALA A 584 16.40 21.13 16.46
N LEU A 585 15.59 20.21 15.90
CA LEU A 585 15.90 18.79 15.94
C LEU A 585 17.19 18.46 15.18
N MET A 586 17.40 19.03 13.99
CA MET A 586 18.64 18.90 13.23
C MET A 586 19.87 19.45 13.96
N ALA A 587 19.69 20.51 14.76
CA ALA A 587 20.75 21.04 15.61
C ALA A 587 21.08 20.08 16.77
N MET A 588 20.06 19.53 17.44
CA MET A 588 20.25 18.61 18.56
C MET A 588 20.90 17.28 18.16
N THR A 589 20.58 16.76 16.97
CA THR A 589 21.13 15.51 16.40
C THR A 589 22.45 15.70 15.63
N GLY A 590 22.95 16.93 15.55
CA GLY A 590 24.23 17.26 14.92
C GLY A 590 24.20 17.18 13.39
N VAL A 591 23.04 17.27 12.76
CA VAL A 591 22.93 17.55 11.32
C VAL A 591 23.42 18.97 11.03
N LEU A 592 23.08 19.92 11.91
CA LEU A 592 23.67 21.26 11.92
C LEU A 592 24.79 21.29 12.96
N THR A 593 25.92 21.91 12.61
CA THR A 593 27.16 21.79 13.40
C THR A 593 27.75 23.14 13.84
N SER A 594 27.15 24.25 13.41
CA SER A 594 27.48 25.60 13.85
C SER A 594 27.54 25.75 15.38
N PRO A 595 28.32 26.71 15.90
CA PRO A 595 28.36 27.00 17.33
C PRO A 595 26.97 27.25 17.94
N GLU A 596 26.09 27.93 17.20
CA GLU A 596 24.71 28.20 17.59
C GLU A 596 23.89 26.91 17.68
N ALA A 597 24.00 26.02 16.69
CA ALA A 597 23.30 24.73 16.68
C ALA A 597 23.65 23.87 17.91
N ARG A 598 24.91 23.86 18.34
CA ARG A 598 25.36 23.04 19.48
C ARG A 598 24.73 23.47 20.82
N ARG A 599 24.24 24.70 20.90
CA ARG A 599 23.57 25.29 22.05
C ARG A 599 22.05 25.07 22.04
N ILE A 600 21.48 24.49 20.99
CA ILE A 600 20.06 24.14 20.92
C ILE A 600 19.80 22.86 21.70
N GLY A 601 18.66 22.84 22.41
CA GLY A 601 18.28 21.76 23.32
C GLY A 601 18.95 21.91 24.67
N ILE A 602 18.19 21.61 25.72
CA ILE A 602 18.66 21.63 27.11
C ILE A 602 19.31 20.30 27.47
#